data_AF-A0A962KC41-F1
#
_entry.id   AF-A0A962KC41-F1
#
_cell.length_a   1.000
_cell.length_b   1.000
_cell.length_c   1.000
_cell.angle_alpha   90.00
_cell.angle_beta   90.00
_cell.angle_gamma   90.00
#
_symmetry.space_group_name_H-M   'P 1'
#
loop_
_entity.id
_entity.type
_entity.pdbx_description
1 polymer ?
#
loop_
_entity_poly.entity_id
_entity_poly.type
_entity_poly.pdbx_seq_one_letter_code
_entity_poly.pdbx_strand_id
1 'polypeptide(L)' 'LDCELQYALIPRLPLKQMLSEQASIVAGKQMERVSHTMALEDQKVRDSVTMAQKKLLVESLLAGSKRRLW' A
#
# COMPACT_ATOMS: atom_id res chain seq x y z
N LEU A 1 -15.49 -34.26 -29.03
CA LEU A 1 -15.41 -33.79 -27.64
C LEU A 1 -15.49 -32.29 -27.71
N ASP A 2 -16.62 -31.73 -27.29
CA ASP A 2 -16.99 -30.33 -27.56
C ASP A 2 -16.84 -29.53 -26.26
N CYS A 3 -15.59 -29.30 -25.85
CA CYS A 3 -15.29 -28.65 -24.58
C CYS A 3 -14.02 -27.77 -24.66
N GLU A 4 -13.97 -26.77 -23.78
CA GLU A 4 -12.93 -25.74 -23.74
C GLU A 4 -12.14 -25.84 -22.42
N LEU A 5 -10.81 -25.85 -22.52
CA LEU A 5 -9.89 -25.90 -21.38
C LEU A 5 -9.51 -24.48 -20.96
N GLN A 6 -9.79 -24.13 -19.70
CA GLN A 6 -9.40 -22.84 -19.14
C GLN A 6 -8.40 -22.99 -18.01
N TYR A 7 -7.34 -22.17 -18.03
CA TYR A 7 -6.41 -22.00 -16.93
C TYR A 7 -6.57 -20.61 -16.32
N ALA A 8 -6.65 -20.56 -15.00
CA ALA A 8 -6.71 -19.30 -14.25
C ALA A 8 -5.74 -19.35 -13.07
N LEU A 9 -5.08 -18.21 -12.81
CA LEU A 9 -4.31 -17.99 -11.60
C LEU A 9 -5.23 -17.34 -10.57
N ILE A 10 -5.61 -18.11 -9.56
CA ILE A 10 -6.49 -17.66 -8.49
C ILE A 10 -5.63 -17.38 -7.25
N PRO A 11 -5.68 -16.15 -6.71
CA PRO A 11 -4.96 -15.84 -5.49
C PRO A 11 -5.45 -16.68 -4.31
N ARG A 12 -4.53 -17.12 -3.45
CA ARG A 12 -4.85 -17.89 -2.23
C ARG A 12 -5.49 -17.02 -1.14
N LEU A 13 -5.40 -15.71 -1.26
CA LEU A 13 -5.93 -14.74 -0.32
C LEU A 13 -7.05 -13.91 -0.97
N PRO A 14 -8.04 -13.45 -0.20
CA PRO A 14 -9.05 -12.53 -0.72
C PRO A 14 -8.40 -11.28 -1.31
N LEU A 15 -8.88 -10.84 -2.48
CA LEU A 15 -8.35 -9.66 -3.17
C LEU A 15 -8.33 -8.41 -2.26
N LYS A 16 -9.35 -8.24 -1.42
CA LYS A 16 -9.43 -7.12 -0.47
C LYS A 16 -8.28 -7.14 0.54
N GLN A 17 -7.90 -8.32 1.02
CA GLN A 17 -6.79 -8.47 1.96
C GLN A 17 -5.47 -8.14 1.28
N MET A 18 -5.22 -8.71 0.09
CA MET A 18 -4.00 -8.43 -0.68
C MET A 18 -3.86 -6.93 -0.99
N LEU A 19 -4.95 -6.26 -1.36
CA LEU A 19 -4.94 -4.82 -1.62
C LEU A 19 -4.61 -4.01 -0.36
N SER A 20 -5.19 -4.37 0.78
CA SER A 20 -4.92 -3.69 2.06
C SER A 20 -3.47 -3.85 2.52
N GLU A 21 -2.93 -5.07 2.38
CA GLU A 21 -1.53 -5.37 2.70
C GLU A 21 -0.59 -4.60 1.77
N GLN A 22 -0.83 -4.63 0.46
CA GLN A 22 -0.01 -3.91 -0.50
C GLN A 22 -0.05 -2.39 -0.29
N ALA A 23 -1.23 -1.82 -0.02
CA ALA A 23 -1.37 -0.40 0.29
C ALA A 23 -0.58 -0.01 1.54
N SER A 24 -0.58 -0.87 2.57
CA SER A 24 0.19 -0.66 3.81
C SER A 24 1.70 -0.70 3.57
N ILE A 25 2.18 -1.61 2.71
CA ILE A 25 3.59 -1.71 2.32
C ILE A 25 4.01 -0.46 1.54
N VAL A 26 3.24 -0.07 0.53
CA VAL A 26 3.56 1.11 -0.31
C VAL A 26 3.52 2.39 0.52
N ALA A 27 2.51 2.58 1.37
CA ALA A 27 2.43 3.72 2.27
C ALA A 27 3.63 3.77 3.23
N GLY A 28 4.04 2.63 3.78
CA GLY A 28 5.24 2.53 4.62
C GLY A 28 6.49 3.01 3.91
N LYS A 29 6.77 2.48 2.71
CA LYS A 29 7.94 2.88 1.90
C LYS A 29 7.94 4.36 1.53
N GLN A 30 6.77 4.91 1.18
CA GLN A 30 6.66 6.33 0.86
C GLN A 30 6.96 7.21 2.08
N MET A 31 6.50 6.79 3.25
CA MET A 31 6.74 7.52 4.50
C MET A 31 8.16 7.41 5.02
N GLU A 32 8.81 6.25 4.87
CA GLU A 32 10.23 6.10 5.20
C GLU A 32 11.08 7.09 4.41
N ARG A 33 10.81 7.24 3.10
CA ARG A 33 11.51 8.20 2.26
C ARG A 33 11.32 9.64 2.74
N VAL A 34 10.08 10.03 3.07
CA VAL A 34 9.78 11.38 3.57
C VAL A 34 10.40 11.61 4.94
N SER A 35 10.28 10.64 5.86
CA SER A 35 10.84 10.74 7.20
C SER A 35 12.36 10.84 7.19
N HIS A 36 13.03 10.14 6.28
CA HIS A 36 14.48 10.24 6.11
C HIS A 36 14.88 11.66 5.68
N THR A 37 14.15 12.27 4.74
CA THR A 37 14.39 13.67 4.34
C THR A 37 14.09 14.65 5.48
N MET A 38 12.96 14.51 6.18
CA MET A 38 12.58 15.42 7.28
C MET A 38 13.54 15.33 8.47
N ALA A 39 14.12 14.15 8.75
CA ALA A 39 15.12 13.99 9.81
C ALA A 39 16.43 14.72 9.49
N LEU A 40 16.82 14.81 8.22
CA LEU A 40 17.99 15.58 7.78
C LEU A 40 17.77 17.10 7.90
N GLU A 41 16.51 17.55 7.95
CA GLU A 41 16.12 18.96 8.07
C GLU A 41 15.79 19.40 9.52
N ASP A 42 16.08 18.57 10.52
CA ASP A 42 15.72 18.78 11.95
C ASP A 42 14.20 18.96 12.18
N GLN A 43 13.37 18.45 11.27
CA GLN A 43 11.90 18.53 11.32
C GLN A 43 11.28 17.19 11.73
N LYS A 44 11.89 16.47 12.68
CA LYS A 44 11.39 15.15 13.08
C LYS A 44 9.99 15.27 13.70
N VAL A 45 9.00 14.65 13.07
CA VAL A 45 7.62 14.59 13.54
C VAL A 45 7.47 13.48 14.58
N ARG A 46 6.57 13.66 15.57
CA ARG A 46 6.21 12.62 16.54
C ARG A 46 5.65 11.37 15.84
N ASP A 47 6.04 10.20 16.32
CA ASP A 47 5.67 8.90 15.73
C ASP A 47 4.16 8.68 15.63
N SER A 48 3.36 9.25 16.54
CA SER A 48 1.90 9.15 16.51
C SER A 48 1.27 9.88 15.31
N VAL A 49 1.84 11.01 14.91
CA VAL A 49 1.40 11.77 13.73
C VAL A 49 1.79 11.03 12.45
N THR A 50 3.00 10.47 12.43
CA THR A 50 3.50 9.59 11.36
C THR A 50 2.56 8.40 11.16
N MET A 51 2.10 7.77 12.24
CA MET A 51 1.14 6.66 12.15
C MET A 51 -0.24 7.09 11.61
N ALA A 52 -0.75 8.25 12.02
CA ALA A 52 -2.01 8.79 11.51
C ALA A 52 -1.92 9.12 10.01
N GLN A 53 -0.83 9.75 9.59
CA GLN A 53 -0.55 10.04 8.18
C GLN A 53 -0.43 8.75 7.35
N LYS A 54 0.19 7.69 7.90
CA LYS A 54 0.26 6.38 7.24
C LYS A 54 -1.12 5.83 6.93
N LYS A 55 -2.03 5.90 7.91
CA LYS A 55 -3.39 5.40 7.76
C LYS A 55 -4.15 6.15 6.65
N LEU A 56 -4.07 7.47 6.64
CA LEU A 56 -4.68 8.31 5.60
C LEU A 56 -4.10 7.99 4.21
N LEU A 57 -2.78 7.77 4.13
CA LEU A 57 -2.13 7.41 2.88
C LEU A 57 -2.61 6.05 2.37
N VAL A 58 -2.74 5.04 3.25
CA VAL A 58 -3.32 3.74 2.90
C VAL A 58 -4.73 3.88 2.34
N GLU A 59 -5.59 4.65 3.00
CA GLU A 59 -6.97 4.90 2.55
C GLU A 59 -6.99 5.58 1.17
N SER A 60 -6.12 6.57 0.94
CA SER A 60 -6.01 7.26 -0.35
C SER A 60 -5.51 6.37 -1.49
N LEU A 61 -4.59 5.44 -1.20
CA LEU A 61 -4.07 4.46 -2.16
C LEU A 61 -5.15 3.46 -2.54
N LEU A 62 -5.94 3.00 -1.56
CA LEU A 62 -7.06 2.10 -1.79
C LEU A 62 -8.20 2.77 -2.57
N ALA A 63 -8.48 4.06 -2.33
CA ALA A 63 -9.54 4.79 -3.03
C ALA A 63 -9.21 5.14 -4.49
N GLY A 64 -7.92 5.24 -4.85
CA GLY A 64 -7.51 5.62 -6.20
C GLY A 64 -7.02 4.48 -7.09
N SER A 65 -6.16 4.83 -8.07
CA SER A 65 -5.67 3.89 -9.07
C SER A 65 -4.83 2.77 -8.45
N LYS A 66 -5.20 1.51 -8.75
CA LYS A 66 -4.50 0.30 -8.31
C LYS A 66 -3.08 0.20 -8.88
N ARG A 67 -2.79 0.89 -9.99
CA ARG A 67 -1.42 1.01 -10.53
C ARG A 67 -0.45 1.71 -9.59
N ARG A 68 -0.92 2.42 -8.55
CA ARG A 68 -0.03 3.02 -7.55
C ARG A 68 0.41 2.04 -6.48
N LEU A 69 -0.18 0.84 -6.46
CA LEU A 69 0.17 -0.23 -5.54
C LEU A 69 1.30 -1.13 -6.10
N TRP A 70 1.60 -1.04 -7.40
CA TRP A 70 2.62 -1.85 -8.10
C TRP A 70 3.39 -1.03 -9.13
#